data_AF-A0A6M4II19-F1
#
_entry.id   AF-A0A6M4II19-F1
#
_cell.length_a   1.000
_cell.length_b   1.000
_cell.length_c   1.000
_cell.angle_alpha   90.00
_cell.angle_beta   90.00
_cell.angle_gamma   90.00
#
_symmetry.space_group_name_H-M   'P 1'
#
loop_
_entity.id
_entity.type
_entity.pdbx_description
1 polymer ?
#
loop_
_entity_poly.entity_id
_entity_poly.type
_entity_poly.pdbx_seq_one_letter_code
_entity_poly.pdbx_strand_id
1 'polypeptide(L)'
;MTIRRRTAPLLVSFLFAASLAVPASLVAQAPVLGTVDFNGDLSSNGTVGGYAVSPYQGTLTGFNAQFGVGGVTPLDNAIIWCVDFRNWANSSADSYFSTAFTSNSGGIIGNGDFSKTRRNSQADYMKAAWLIEQYDATAAISGAGLFNAENIQGTIWNMFGGTFDGSGDFYTLTLPTTMTLTRNWFVLSDDNVNGEASSQEYLTYTTASPSTTSVVPEPSTYALMGAGLLALGVVARRRKRS
;
A
#
# COMPACT_ATOMS: atom_id res chain seq x y z
N MET A 1 47.54 -66.72 24.56
CA MET A 1 46.10 -66.58 24.84
C MET A 1 45.73 -65.14 24.53
N THR A 2 45.25 -64.87 23.32
CA THR A 2 45.22 -63.53 22.73
C THR A 2 43.76 -63.10 22.53
N ILE A 3 43.30 -62.17 23.37
CA ILE A 3 41.91 -61.72 23.44
C ILE A 3 41.67 -60.65 22.36
N ARG A 4 40.93 -61.01 21.29
CA ARG A 4 40.44 -60.05 20.28
C ARG A 4 39.16 -59.38 20.79
N ARG A 5 39.24 -58.11 21.17
CA ARG A 5 38.06 -57.26 21.43
C ARG A 5 37.47 -56.78 20.09
N ARG A 6 36.23 -57.18 19.81
CA ARG A 6 35.42 -56.66 18.70
C ARG A 6 34.82 -55.33 19.14
N THR A 7 35.18 -54.24 18.47
CA THR A 7 34.53 -52.94 18.59
C THR A 7 33.31 -52.92 17.67
N ALA A 8 32.12 -52.74 18.26
CA ALA A 8 30.87 -52.54 17.52
C ALA A 8 30.77 -51.08 17.06
N PRO A 9 30.34 -50.79 15.82
CA PRO A 9 30.10 -49.42 15.40
C PRO A 9 28.78 -48.93 15.99
N LEU A 10 28.84 -47.87 16.79
CA LEU A 10 27.69 -47.08 17.24
C LEU A 10 27.02 -46.45 16.00
N LEU A 11 25.87 -46.99 15.63
CA LEU A 11 24.93 -46.39 14.68
C LEU A 11 24.32 -45.13 15.35
N VAL A 12 24.91 -43.97 15.07
CA VAL A 12 24.35 -42.68 15.46
C VAL A 12 23.23 -42.33 14.49
N SER A 13 21.99 -42.62 14.88
CA SER A 13 20.78 -42.17 14.19
C SER A 13 20.58 -40.67 14.42
N PHE A 14 21.10 -39.86 13.49
CA PHE A 14 20.70 -38.45 13.38
C PHE A 14 19.30 -38.38 12.77
N LEU A 15 18.28 -38.31 13.63
CA LEU A 15 16.94 -37.88 13.26
C LEU A 15 17.00 -36.40 12.89
N PHE A 16 17.25 -36.12 11.62
CA PHE A 16 17.09 -34.80 11.02
C PHE A 16 15.58 -34.52 10.85
N ALA A 17 14.93 -34.10 11.92
CA ALA A 17 13.63 -33.43 11.83
C ALA A 17 13.87 -32.00 11.33
N ALA A 18 14.16 -31.87 10.03
CA ALA A 18 14.13 -30.57 9.36
C ALA A 18 12.66 -30.19 9.16
N SER A 19 12.06 -29.61 10.19
CA SER A 19 10.81 -28.87 10.06
C SER A 19 11.08 -27.70 9.09
N LEU A 20 10.72 -27.90 7.83
CA LEU A 20 10.61 -26.84 6.83
C LEU A 20 9.45 -25.94 7.22
N ALA A 21 9.64 -25.15 8.28
CA ALA A 21 8.89 -23.93 8.47
C ALA A 21 9.32 -23.04 7.32
N VAL A 22 8.56 -23.05 6.23
CA VAL A 22 8.66 -22.02 5.20
C VAL A 22 8.22 -20.75 5.92
N PRO A 23 9.12 -19.80 6.25
CA PRO A 23 8.65 -18.52 6.73
C PRO A 23 7.74 -18.00 5.62
N ALA A 24 6.48 -17.70 5.96
CA ALA A 24 5.65 -16.87 5.12
C ALA A 24 6.35 -15.51 5.10
N SER A 25 7.30 -15.35 4.17
CA SER A 25 7.87 -14.06 3.85
C SER A 25 6.70 -13.20 3.44
N LEU A 26 6.31 -12.28 4.33
CA LEU A 26 5.51 -11.12 3.98
C LEU A 26 6.34 -10.37 2.95
N VAL A 27 6.14 -10.69 1.68
CA VAL A 27 6.79 -9.97 0.59
C VAL A 27 6.14 -8.61 0.62
N ALA A 28 6.90 -7.59 1.04
CA ALA A 28 6.48 -6.21 0.90
C ALA A 28 6.07 -6.02 -0.56
N GLN A 29 4.86 -5.53 -0.78
CA GLN A 29 4.35 -5.30 -2.11
C GLN A 29 5.25 -4.26 -2.78
N ALA A 30 5.92 -4.65 -3.87
CA ALA A 30 6.76 -3.73 -4.61
C ALA A 30 5.91 -2.54 -5.10
N PRO A 31 6.43 -1.30 -5.05
CA PRO A 31 5.74 -0.15 -5.60
C PRO A 31 5.36 -0.38 -7.07
N VAL A 32 4.15 -0.01 -7.45
CA VAL A 32 3.68 -0.08 -8.85
C VAL A 32 3.70 1.33 -9.44
N LEU A 33 4.16 1.46 -10.67
CA LEU A 33 4.10 2.70 -11.43
C LEU A 33 2.78 2.75 -12.20
N GLY A 34 2.10 3.89 -12.15
CA GLY A 34 0.87 4.14 -12.90
C GLY A 34 0.73 5.62 -13.23
N THR A 35 -0.39 5.97 -13.85
CA THR A 35 -0.73 7.36 -14.20
C THR A 35 -2.03 7.76 -13.54
N VAL A 36 -2.08 9.01 -13.10
CA VAL A 36 -3.29 9.65 -12.58
C VAL A 36 -3.71 10.70 -13.60
N ASP A 37 -4.92 10.55 -14.12
CA ASP A 37 -5.57 11.55 -14.96
C ASP A 37 -6.68 12.21 -14.15
N PHE A 38 -6.51 13.48 -13.78
CA PHE A 38 -7.54 14.17 -13.01
C PHE A 38 -8.66 14.63 -13.94
N ASN A 39 -9.88 14.20 -13.64
CA ASN A 39 -11.07 14.50 -14.45
C ASN A 39 -11.58 15.93 -14.26
N GLY A 40 -10.73 16.83 -13.74
CA GLY A 40 -11.05 18.20 -13.34
C GLY A 40 -11.86 18.30 -12.05
N ASP A 41 -12.08 19.54 -11.62
CA ASP A 41 -13.10 19.89 -10.64
C ASP A 41 -14.47 19.76 -11.34
N LEU A 42 -15.00 18.54 -11.43
CA LEU A 42 -16.40 18.36 -11.74
C LEU A 42 -17.18 18.96 -10.58
N SER A 43 -17.49 20.24 -10.71
CA SER A 43 -18.25 21.08 -9.81
C SER A 43 -19.66 20.53 -9.58
N SER A 44 -19.81 19.37 -8.92
CA SER A 44 -21.05 18.84 -8.36
C SER A 44 -20.88 17.40 -7.91
N ASN A 45 -20.31 17.23 -6.71
CA ASN A 45 -20.87 16.28 -5.74
C ASN A 45 -20.92 16.89 -4.33
N GLY A 46 -21.18 18.19 -4.23
CA GLY A 46 -21.33 18.89 -2.95
C GLY A 46 -20.02 19.16 -2.20
N THR A 47 -18.86 19.01 -2.84
CA THR A 47 -17.57 19.19 -2.19
C THR A 47 -17.02 20.60 -2.42
N VAL A 48 -16.68 21.29 -1.33
CA VAL A 48 -15.98 22.57 -1.33
C VAL A 48 -14.50 22.33 -1.62
N GLY A 49 -13.98 22.95 -2.68
CA GLY A 49 -12.55 22.98 -2.98
C GLY A 49 -12.26 22.77 -4.46
N GLY A 50 -11.87 23.83 -5.18
CA GLY A 50 -11.47 23.73 -6.59
C GLY A 50 -10.16 22.95 -6.77
N TYR A 51 -9.42 23.22 -7.86
CA TYR A 51 -8.12 22.58 -8.17
C TYR A 51 -7.03 22.65 -7.07
N ALA A 52 -7.28 23.43 -6.01
CA ALA A 52 -6.36 23.67 -4.91
C ALA A 52 -6.68 22.88 -3.62
N VAL A 53 -7.89 22.33 -3.46
CA VAL A 53 -8.34 21.66 -2.22
C VAL A 53 -9.07 20.37 -2.60
N SER A 54 -8.60 19.24 -2.08
CA SER A 54 -9.21 17.94 -2.32
C SER A 54 -10.52 17.74 -1.54
N PRO A 55 -11.31 16.69 -1.83
CA PRO A 55 -11.13 15.58 -2.77
C PRO A 55 -11.14 15.98 -4.24
N TYR A 56 -10.24 15.37 -5.02
CA TYR A 56 -10.28 15.37 -6.48
C TYR A 56 -10.90 14.06 -7.00
N GLN A 57 -11.45 14.12 -8.21
CA GLN A 57 -11.82 12.93 -8.98
C GLN A 57 -10.78 12.68 -10.07
N GLY A 58 -10.41 11.43 -10.27
CA GLY A 58 -9.50 11.05 -11.34
C GLY A 58 -9.68 9.62 -11.81
N THR A 59 -8.98 9.30 -12.89
CA THR A 59 -8.84 7.96 -13.44
C THR A 59 -7.43 7.45 -13.14
N LEU A 60 -7.34 6.31 -12.46
CA LEU A 60 -6.08 5.68 -12.06
C LEU A 60 -5.75 4.53 -13.01
N THR A 61 -4.67 4.62 -13.77
CA THR A 61 -4.25 3.58 -14.72
C THR A 61 -2.96 2.91 -14.26
N GLY A 62 -2.88 1.58 -14.33
CA GLY A 62 -1.67 0.81 -13.98
C GLY A 62 -1.58 0.36 -12.52
N PHE A 63 -2.46 0.86 -11.65
CA PHE A 63 -2.47 0.51 -10.22
C PHE A 63 -3.35 -0.71 -9.87
N ASN A 64 -4.01 -1.32 -10.85
CA ASN A 64 -4.95 -2.43 -10.69
C ASN A 64 -4.44 -3.58 -9.81
N ALA A 65 -3.24 -4.08 -10.11
CA ALA A 65 -2.62 -5.15 -9.35
C ALA A 65 -2.39 -4.76 -7.88
N GLN A 66 -2.09 -3.48 -7.63
CA GLN A 66 -1.91 -2.96 -6.29
C GLN A 66 -3.21 -2.84 -5.52
N PHE A 67 -4.27 -2.46 -6.21
CA PHE A 67 -5.61 -2.29 -5.65
C PHE A 67 -6.39 -3.60 -5.52
N GLY A 68 -5.79 -4.75 -5.88
CA GLY A 68 -6.48 -6.04 -5.89
C GLY A 68 -7.61 -6.09 -6.92
N VAL A 69 -7.51 -5.27 -7.97
CA VAL A 69 -8.47 -5.25 -9.08
C VAL A 69 -7.84 -6.02 -10.23
N GLY A 70 -8.47 -7.12 -10.65
CA GLY A 70 -7.99 -7.91 -11.78
C GLY A 70 -8.04 -7.11 -13.09
N GLY A 71 -7.06 -7.35 -13.97
CA GLY A 71 -7.01 -6.77 -15.32
C GLY A 71 -6.23 -5.45 -15.43
N VAL A 72 -6.40 -4.78 -16.57
CA VAL A 72 -5.74 -3.51 -16.93
C VAL A 72 -6.74 -2.35 -17.01
N THR A 73 -7.97 -2.57 -16.55
CA THR A 73 -9.05 -1.58 -16.65
C THR A 73 -8.77 -0.42 -15.71
N PRO A 74 -8.65 0.83 -16.20
CA PRO A 74 -8.46 1.99 -15.34
C PRO A 74 -9.50 2.05 -14.22
N LEU A 75 -9.12 2.52 -13.03
CA LEU A 75 -10.09 2.85 -11.99
C LEU A 75 -10.63 4.26 -12.24
N ASP A 76 -11.79 4.33 -12.86
CA ASP A 76 -12.50 5.59 -13.07
C ASP A 76 -13.15 6.10 -11.78
N ASN A 77 -13.27 7.42 -11.67
CA ASN A 77 -13.89 8.13 -10.54
C ASN A 77 -13.25 7.81 -9.18
N ALA A 78 -11.94 7.60 -9.15
CA ALA A 78 -11.19 7.48 -7.92
C ALA A 78 -11.25 8.81 -7.15
N ILE A 79 -11.44 8.71 -5.83
CA ILE A 79 -11.38 9.87 -4.93
C ILE A 79 -9.93 10.02 -4.45
N ILE A 80 -9.36 11.19 -4.71
CA ILE A 80 -7.94 11.47 -4.51
C ILE A 80 -7.79 12.67 -3.58
N TRP A 81 -6.97 12.54 -2.54
CA TRP A 81 -6.72 13.58 -1.55
C TRP A 81 -5.28 14.02 -1.60
N CYS A 82 -5.03 15.30 -1.81
CA CYS A 82 -3.70 15.85 -1.79
C CYS A 82 -3.13 15.75 -0.37
N VAL A 83 -1.91 15.28 -0.26
CA VAL A 83 -1.16 15.28 0.99
C VAL A 83 -0.21 16.49 1.04
N ASP A 84 0.02 17.09 -0.12
CA ASP A 84 1.00 18.13 -0.32
C ASP A 84 0.40 19.52 -0.43
N PHE A 85 0.97 20.46 0.32
CA PHE A 85 0.58 21.86 0.28
C PHE A 85 1.19 22.56 -0.94
N ARG A 86 0.35 23.27 -1.71
CA ARG A 86 0.69 24.01 -2.96
C ARG A 86 0.91 23.18 -4.21
N ASN A 87 0.62 21.89 -4.18
CA ASN A 87 0.51 21.10 -5.40
C ASN A 87 -0.96 20.96 -5.80
N TRP A 88 -1.27 21.55 -6.94
CA TRP A 88 -2.59 21.57 -7.55
C TRP A 88 -2.75 20.34 -8.41
N ALA A 89 -3.95 19.76 -8.41
CA ALA A 89 -4.28 18.76 -9.41
C ALA A 89 -4.27 19.44 -10.78
N ASN A 90 -3.38 18.99 -11.68
CA ASN A 90 -3.44 19.39 -13.08
C ASN A 90 -4.41 18.43 -13.81
N SER A 91 -5.05 18.86 -14.88
CA SER A 91 -5.91 17.97 -15.69
C SER A 91 -5.11 17.19 -16.74
N SER A 92 -3.79 17.07 -16.56
CA SER A 92 -2.92 16.32 -17.46
C SER A 92 -2.63 14.97 -16.81
N ALA A 93 -2.37 13.95 -17.62
CA ALA A 93 -1.97 12.66 -17.08
C ALA A 93 -0.53 12.74 -16.53
N ASP A 94 -0.40 12.74 -15.20
CA ASP A 94 0.88 12.75 -14.50
C ASP A 94 1.24 11.34 -13.99
N SER A 95 2.55 11.05 -13.85
CA SER A 95 3.05 9.71 -13.51
C SER A 95 3.40 9.59 -12.02
N TYR A 96 2.92 8.53 -11.37
CA TYR A 96 3.11 8.32 -9.92
C TYR A 96 3.52 6.89 -9.61
N PHE A 97 4.41 6.71 -8.62
CA PHE A 97 4.52 5.45 -7.90
C PHE A 97 3.37 5.32 -6.91
N SER A 98 2.95 4.09 -6.62
CA SER A 98 2.02 3.83 -5.54
C SER A 98 2.61 2.88 -4.50
N THR A 99 2.39 3.20 -3.23
CA THR A 99 2.61 2.31 -2.10
C THR A 99 1.30 2.10 -1.33
N ALA A 100 1.03 0.86 -0.91
CA ALA A 100 -0.23 0.48 -0.29
C ALA A 100 -0.07 0.34 1.22
N PHE A 101 -1.06 0.76 1.99
CA PHE A 101 -1.11 0.49 3.43
C PHE A 101 -2.54 0.27 3.92
N THR A 102 -2.67 -0.53 4.96
CA THR A 102 -3.92 -1.25 5.18
C THR A 102 -4.60 -0.99 6.50
N SER A 103 -5.91 -1.20 6.46
CA SER A 103 -6.79 -1.39 7.60
C SER A 103 -6.57 -2.74 8.26
N ASN A 104 -6.94 -2.82 9.55
CA ASN A 104 -6.87 -4.01 10.38
C ASN A 104 -7.90 -5.12 10.02
N SER A 105 -8.59 -5.05 8.88
CA SER A 105 -9.62 -6.03 8.53
C SER A 105 -9.72 -6.29 7.02
N GLY A 106 -8.78 -7.08 6.48
CA GLY A 106 -9.06 -7.95 5.32
C GLY A 106 -8.67 -7.48 3.90
N GLY A 107 -7.83 -6.45 3.74
CA GLY A 107 -7.65 -5.83 2.42
C GLY A 107 -6.32 -6.06 1.69
N ILE A 108 -5.23 -5.67 2.30
CA ILE A 108 -3.84 -5.97 1.94
C ILE A 108 -3.15 -6.16 3.32
N ILE A 109 -2.12 -6.98 3.45
CA ILE A 109 -1.37 -7.11 4.72
C ILE A 109 0.07 -6.78 4.36
N GLY A 110 0.51 -5.57 4.69
CA GLY A 110 1.87 -5.16 4.45
C GLY A 110 2.20 -3.86 5.16
N ASN A 111 3.40 -3.79 5.72
CA ASN A 111 4.07 -2.52 5.96
C ASN A 111 4.45 -2.01 4.56
N GLY A 112 3.58 -1.22 3.93
CA GLY A 112 3.87 -0.60 2.64
C GLY A 112 5.29 -0.03 2.63
N ASP A 113 5.97 -0.08 1.49
CA ASP A 113 7.27 0.57 1.38
C ASP A 113 7.06 2.08 1.23
N PHE A 114 7.30 2.82 2.30
CA PHE A 114 7.18 4.28 2.33
C PHE A 114 8.50 5.00 1.98
N SER A 115 9.56 4.27 1.60
CA SER A 115 10.87 4.88 1.30
C SER A 115 10.84 5.81 0.07
N LYS A 116 9.79 5.72 -0.75
CA LYS A 116 9.50 6.56 -1.90
C LYS A 116 8.35 7.54 -1.63
N THR A 117 8.17 7.89 -0.36
CA THR A 117 7.16 8.86 0.05
C THR A 117 7.82 9.95 0.89
N ARG A 118 7.24 11.15 0.89
CA ARG A 118 7.80 12.34 1.54
C ARG A 118 8.07 12.13 3.02
N ARG A 119 7.13 11.50 3.73
CA ARG A 119 7.22 11.33 5.18
C ARG A 119 7.91 10.06 5.61
N ASN A 120 8.03 9.07 4.71
CA ASN A 120 8.55 7.74 5.04
C ASN A 120 7.95 7.18 6.36
N SER A 121 6.65 7.41 6.57
CA SER A 121 5.98 7.22 7.86
C SER A 121 4.57 6.70 7.67
N GLN A 122 4.38 5.40 7.84
CA GLN A 122 3.06 4.78 7.81
C GLN A 122 2.09 5.44 8.81
N ALA A 123 2.58 5.81 9.99
CA ALA A 123 1.74 6.38 11.04
C ALA A 123 1.12 7.72 10.63
N ASP A 124 1.82 8.54 9.84
CA ASP A 124 1.30 9.84 9.40
C ASP A 124 0.30 9.70 8.25
N TYR A 125 0.54 8.78 7.31
CA TYR A 125 -0.47 8.46 6.28
C TYR A 125 -1.71 7.81 6.88
N MET A 126 -1.59 7.00 7.93
CA MET A 126 -2.74 6.45 8.66
C MET A 126 -3.57 7.55 9.34
N LYS A 127 -2.94 8.57 9.93
CA LYS A 127 -3.64 9.73 10.49
C LYS A 127 -4.40 10.51 9.42
N ALA A 128 -3.76 10.77 8.28
CA ALA A 128 -4.41 11.47 7.18
C ALA A 128 -5.58 10.67 6.60
N ALA A 129 -5.39 9.37 6.36
CA ALA A 129 -6.46 8.46 5.94
C ALA A 129 -7.64 8.47 6.93
N TRP A 130 -7.36 8.43 8.24
CA TRP A 130 -8.41 8.48 9.26
C TRP A 130 -9.20 9.79 9.21
N LEU A 131 -8.52 10.93 9.05
CA LEU A 131 -9.17 12.24 8.88
C LEU A 131 -10.09 12.24 7.65
N ILE A 132 -9.60 11.70 6.53
CA ILE A 132 -10.39 11.62 5.30
C ILE A 132 -11.61 10.71 5.48
N GLU A 133 -11.52 9.61 6.24
CA GLU A 133 -12.69 8.77 6.53
C GLU A 133 -13.75 9.49 7.39
N GLN A 134 -13.38 10.58 8.07
CA GLN A 134 -14.36 11.43 8.78
C GLN A 134 -15.08 12.41 7.85
N TYR A 135 -14.63 12.53 6.59
CA TYR A 135 -15.24 13.45 5.64
C TYR A 135 -16.69 13.06 5.36
N ASP A 136 -17.59 14.01 5.63
CA ASP A 136 -19.00 13.91 5.29
C ASP A 136 -19.34 14.96 4.23
N ALA A 137 -19.52 14.50 3.00
CA ALA A 137 -19.89 15.35 1.87
C ALA A 137 -21.22 16.09 2.09
N THR A 138 -22.14 15.56 2.89
CA THR A 138 -23.43 16.20 3.16
C THR A 138 -23.30 17.35 4.16
N ALA A 139 -22.39 17.23 5.13
CA ALA A 139 -22.06 18.28 6.09
C ALA A 139 -21.21 19.40 5.48
N ALA A 140 -20.49 19.13 4.38
CA ALA A 140 -19.72 20.13 3.65
C ALA A 140 -20.62 21.19 2.97
N ILE A 141 -21.81 20.77 2.49
CA ILE A 141 -22.76 21.65 1.79
C ILE A 141 -23.37 22.70 2.73
N SER A 142 -23.46 22.43 4.03
CA SER A 142 -24.03 23.36 5.02
C SER A 142 -22.99 24.30 5.65
N GLY A 143 -21.71 24.16 5.28
CA GLY A 143 -20.61 24.98 5.82
C GLY A 143 -20.38 24.83 7.34
N ALA A 144 -21.00 23.84 8.00
CA ALA A 144 -21.09 23.76 9.46
C ALA A 144 -20.45 22.50 10.08
N GLY A 145 -19.81 21.64 9.27
CA GLY A 145 -19.16 20.43 9.75
C GLY A 145 -17.71 20.65 10.19
N LEU A 146 -17.34 20.16 11.38
CA LEU A 146 -15.93 20.12 11.83
C LEU A 146 -15.05 19.36 10.83
N PHE A 147 -15.56 18.26 10.27
CA PHE A 147 -14.89 17.41 9.28
C PHE A 147 -15.30 17.74 7.83
N ASN A 148 -15.29 19.02 7.48
CA ASN A 148 -15.42 19.43 6.08
C ASN A 148 -14.08 19.24 5.32
N ALA A 149 -14.13 19.33 4.00
CA ALA A 149 -12.98 19.10 3.14
C ALA A 149 -11.81 20.03 3.47
N GLU A 150 -12.08 21.32 3.69
CA GLU A 150 -11.05 22.33 3.95
C GLU A 150 -10.33 22.11 5.28
N ASN A 151 -11.05 21.78 6.36
CA ASN A 151 -10.47 21.49 7.67
C ASN A 151 -9.63 20.21 7.66
N ILE A 152 -10.13 19.17 6.99
CA ILE A 152 -9.39 17.92 6.78
C ILE A 152 -8.11 18.22 5.99
N GLN A 153 -8.23 18.93 4.87
CA GLN A 153 -7.12 19.26 3.99
C GLN A 153 -6.06 20.11 4.69
N GLY A 154 -6.46 21.17 5.40
CA GLY A 154 -5.57 22.02 6.18
C GLY A 154 -4.86 21.25 7.29
N THR A 155 -5.57 20.34 7.98
CA THR A 155 -4.96 19.47 9.00
C THR A 155 -3.92 18.53 8.38
N ILE A 156 -4.24 17.90 7.25
CA ILE A 156 -3.30 17.03 6.52
C ILE A 156 -2.06 17.84 6.10
N TRP A 157 -2.23 19.01 5.47
CA TRP A 157 -1.10 19.83 5.06
C TRP A 157 -0.18 20.22 6.24
N ASN A 158 -0.76 20.60 7.37
CA ASN A 158 0.00 20.89 8.59
C ASN A 158 0.77 19.67 9.10
N MET A 159 0.16 18.47 9.06
CA MET A 159 0.86 17.22 9.40
C MET A 159 2.00 16.89 8.43
N PHE A 160 1.88 17.28 7.17
CA PHE A 160 2.85 16.97 6.11
C PHE A 160 3.88 18.06 5.84
N GLY A 161 3.91 19.08 6.71
CA GLY A 161 5.00 20.08 6.76
C GLY A 161 4.70 21.36 6.00
N GLY A 162 3.49 21.49 5.47
CA GLY A 162 2.94 22.78 5.10
C GLY A 162 2.70 23.63 6.35
N THR A 163 2.79 24.95 6.21
CA THR A 163 2.22 25.89 7.17
C THR A 163 0.97 26.45 6.52
N PHE A 164 -0.16 25.84 6.84
CA PHE A 164 -1.47 26.36 6.46
C PHE A 164 -2.05 27.11 7.66
N ASP A 165 -1.71 28.39 7.73
CA ASP A 165 -2.39 29.36 8.59
C ASP A 165 -3.64 29.81 7.84
N GLY A 166 -4.67 28.98 7.86
CA GLY A 166 -5.93 29.31 7.20
C GLY A 166 -6.53 30.62 7.74
N SER A 167 -7.45 31.23 7.01
CA SER A 167 -8.16 32.43 7.47
C SER A 167 -9.08 32.08 8.65
N GLY A 168 -8.61 32.27 9.88
CA GLY A 168 -9.42 32.40 11.11
C GLY A 168 -10.11 31.14 11.65
N ASP A 169 -10.66 30.27 10.80
CA ASP A 169 -11.66 29.25 11.20
C ASP A 169 -11.24 27.80 10.92
N PHE A 170 -10.02 27.56 10.44
CA PHE A 170 -9.53 26.21 10.13
C PHE A 170 -8.95 25.56 11.40
N TYR A 171 -9.79 24.80 12.09
CA TYR A 171 -9.40 24.04 13.28
C TYR A 171 -8.41 22.94 12.89
N THR A 172 -7.23 22.93 13.51
CA THR A 172 -6.39 21.72 13.53
C THR A 172 -7.17 20.63 14.24
N LEU A 173 -7.64 19.65 13.47
CA LEU A 173 -8.48 18.58 14.01
C LEU A 173 -7.67 17.75 15.01
N THR A 174 -8.24 17.53 16.20
CA THR A 174 -7.62 16.68 17.22
C THR A 174 -7.66 15.22 16.75
N LEU A 175 -6.48 14.63 16.57
CA LEU A 175 -6.33 13.23 16.18
C LEU A 175 -6.41 12.30 17.39
N PRO A 176 -7.13 11.17 17.31
CA PRO A 176 -7.11 10.18 18.38
C PRO A 176 -5.75 9.46 18.45
N THR A 177 -5.43 8.91 19.63
CA THR A 177 -4.19 8.15 19.85
C THR A 177 -4.24 6.76 19.22
N THR A 178 -5.44 6.21 19.03
CA THR A 178 -5.70 4.95 18.33
C THR A 178 -6.67 5.19 17.19
N MET A 179 -6.35 4.68 16.00
CA MET A 179 -7.14 4.86 14.80
C MET A 179 -7.47 3.50 14.20
N THR A 180 -8.70 3.36 13.73
CA THR A 180 -9.12 2.23 12.91
C THR A 180 -9.56 2.78 11.57
N LEU A 181 -9.00 2.26 10.49
CA LEU A 181 -9.41 2.56 9.13
C LEU A 181 -10.44 1.54 8.68
N THR A 182 -11.46 2.00 7.96
CA THR A 182 -12.53 1.18 7.39
C THR A 182 -12.28 0.84 5.92
N ARG A 183 -11.34 1.52 5.27
CA ARG A 183 -10.98 1.35 3.86
C ARG A 183 -9.52 0.93 3.68
N ASN A 184 -9.19 0.46 2.48
CA ASN A 184 -7.80 0.24 2.06
C ASN A 184 -7.28 1.51 1.42
N TRP A 185 -6.13 1.97 1.91
CA TRP A 185 -5.55 3.24 1.51
C TRP A 185 -4.26 3.04 0.75
N PHE A 186 -4.02 3.96 -0.17
CA PHE A 186 -2.86 3.94 -1.04
C PHE A 186 -2.29 5.34 -1.07
N VAL A 187 -0.97 5.42 -0.93
CA VAL A 187 -0.22 6.63 -1.23
C VAL A 187 0.16 6.57 -2.70
N LEU A 188 -0.16 7.61 -3.44
CA LEU A 188 0.37 7.88 -4.77
C LEU A 188 1.43 8.96 -4.57
N SER A 189 2.67 8.69 -4.96
CA SER A 189 3.79 9.60 -4.80
C SER A 189 4.57 9.61 -6.10
N ASP A 190 4.77 10.79 -6.66
CA ASP A 190 5.73 10.96 -7.75
C ASP A 190 7.14 11.25 -7.20
N ASP A 191 7.33 11.13 -5.88
CA ASP A 191 8.61 11.41 -5.25
C ASP A 191 9.66 10.44 -5.81
N ASN A 192 10.64 10.99 -6.52
CA ASN A 192 11.66 10.27 -7.27
C ASN A 192 11.21 9.61 -8.59
N VAL A 193 10.08 10.02 -9.19
CA VAL A 193 9.76 9.72 -10.59
C VAL A 193 10.67 10.58 -11.48
N ASN A 194 11.40 9.94 -12.38
CA ASN A 194 12.29 10.64 -13.30
C ASN A 194 11.49 11.51 -14.28
N GLY A 195 11.76 12.82 -14.28
CA GLY A 195 11.16 13.78 -15.21
C GLY A 195 10.12 14.71 -14.60
N GLU A 196 9.72 14.46 -13.35
CA GLU A 196 8.75 15.30 -12.65
C GLU A 196 9.39 16.57 -12.08
N ALA A 197 8.72 17.71 -12.27
CA ALA A 197 9.23 19.04 -11.89
C ALA A 197 9.03 19.34 -10.40
N SER A 198 8.12 18.63 -9.74
CA SER A 198 7.78 18.77 -8.32
C SER A 198 7.41 17.42 -7.75
N SER A 199 7.69 17.22 -6.46
CA SER A 199 7.19 16.06 -5.70
C SER A 199 5.76 16.36 -5.24
N GLN A 200 4.77 15.63 -5.72
CA GLN A 200 3.38 15.63 -5.32
C GLN A 200 3.01 14.28 -4.68
N GLU A 201 2.14 14.33 -3.68
CA GLU A 201 1.66 13.14 -3.01
C GLU A 201 0.16 13.19 -2.79
N TYR A 202 -0.47 12.04 -2.99
CA TYR A 202 -1.90 11.87 -2.83
C TYR A 202 -2.23 10.61 -2.02
N LEU A 203 -3.37 10.65 -1.34
CA LEU A 203 -4.03 9.51 -0.74
C LEU A 203 -5.26 9.16 -1.56
N THR A 204 -5.43 7.88 -1.86
CA THR A 204 -6.64 7.39 -2.48
C THR A 204 -7.08 6.09 -1.80
N TYR A 205 -8.34 5.75 -1.97
CA TYR A 205 -8.89 4.46 -1.58
C TYR A 205 -9.71 3.92 -2.75
N THR A 206 -9.75 2.60 -2.86
CA THR A 206 -10.64 1.95 -3.83
C THR A 206 -11.98 1.62 -3.17
N THR A 207 -13.08 1.91 -3.86
CA THR A 207 -14.41 1.38 -3.51
C THR A 207 -14.62 -0.02 -4.07
N ALA A 208 -13.79 -0.46 -5.02
CA ALA A 208 -13.83 -1.81 -5.51
C ALA A 208 -13.46 -2.75 -4.36
N SER A 209 -14.34 -3.69 -4.04
CA SER A 209 -13.98 -4.77 -3.12
C SER A 209 -12.75 -5.47 -3.71
N PRO A 210 -11.65 -5.62 -2.95
CA PRO A 210 -10.49 -6.32 -3.44
C PRO A 210 -10.95 -7.72 -3.86
N SER A 211 -10.82 -8.03 -5.15
CA SER A 211 -11.01 -9.40 -5.59
C SER A 211 -9.74 -10.10 -5.15
N THR A 212 -9.80 -10.76 -3.99
CA THR A 212 -8.74 -11.66 -3.57
C THR A 212 -8.77 -12.84 -4.52
N THR A 213 -8.09 -12.70 -5.67
CA THR A 213 -7.74 -13.85 -6.49
C THR A 213 -6.78 -14.64 -5.65
N SER A 214 -7.29 -15.62 -4.91
CA SER A 214 -6.48 -16.64 -4.29
C SER A 214 -5.71 -17.30 -5.43
N VAL A 215 -4.45 -16.92 -5.59
CA VAL A 215 -3.51 -17.64 -6.44
C VAL A 215 -3.21 -18.94 -5.71
N VAL A 216 -4.17 -19.87 -5.79
CA VAL A 216 -3.91 -21.28 -5.52
C VAL A 216 -2.89 -21.67 -6.58
N PRO A 217 -1.64 -21.98 -6.19
CA PRO A 217 -0.63 -22.32 -7.17
C PRO A 217 -1.13 -23.48 -8.00
N GLU A 218 -1.01 -23.36 -9.32
CA GLU A 218 -1.41 -24.43 -10.21
C GLU A 218 -0.70 -25.73 -9.81
N PRO A 219 -1.31 -26.91 -10.01
CA PRO A 219 -0.68 -28.20 -9.69
C PRO A 219 0.72 -28.36 -10.31
N SER A 220 0.96 -27.71 -11.46
CA SER A 220 2.26 -27.64 -12.16
C SER A 220 3.34 -26.93 -11.34
N THR A 221 3.01 -25.87 -10.59
CA THR A 221 3.95 -25.15 -9.72
C THR A 221 4.49 -26.05 -8.61
N TYR A 222 3.61 -26.82 -7.99
CA TYR A 222 4.01 -27.81 -6.98
C TYR A 222 4.81 -28.95 -7.60
N ALA A 223 4.44 -29.39 -8.81
CA ALA A 223 5.20 -30.41 -9.53
C ALA A 223 6.62 -29.94 -9.86
N LEU A 224 6.79 -28.69 -10.30
CA LEU A 224 8.09 -28.12 -10.68
C LEU A 224 8.96 -27.87 -9.45
N MET A 225 8.39 -27.36 -8.36
CA MET A 225 9.06 -27.26 -7.06
C MET A 225 9.51 -28.63 -6.55
N GLY A 226 8.62 -29.63 -6.61
CA GLY A 226 8.91 -31.01 -6.22
C GLY A 226 10.02 -31.62 -7.06
N ALA A 227 9.98 -31.44 -8.39
CA ALA A 227 11.01 -31.90 -9.30
C ALA A 227 12.37 -31.25 -9.03
N GLY A 228 12.39 -29.93 -8.76
CA GLY A 228 13.59 -29.20 -8.39
C GLY A 228 14.24 -29.73 -7.10
N LEU A 229 13.44 -29.94 -6.06
CA LEU A 229 13.91 -30.52 -4.79
C LEU A 229 14.43 -31.95 -4.96
N LEU A 230 13.76 -32.76 -5.77
CA LEU A 230 14.18 -34.14 -6.04
C LEU A 230 15.53 -34.17 -6.81
N ALA A 231 15.71 -33.29 -7.79
CA ALA A 231 16.96 -33.14 -8.51
C ALA A 231 18.12 -32.75 -7.57
N LEU A 232 17.89 -31.77 -6.69
CA LEU A 232 18.88 -31.36 -5.68
C LEU A 232 19.25 -32.53 -4.74
N GLY A 233 18.26 -33.33 -4.31
CA GLY A 233 18.49 -34.52 -3.49
C GLY A 233 19.36 -35.59 -4.18
N VAL A 234 19.14 -35.83 -5.49
CA VAL A 234 19.96 -36.76 -6.28
C VAL A 234 21.42 -36.29 -6.38
N VAL A 235 21.64 -35.00 -6.62
CA VAL A 235 22.99 -34.41 -6.71
C VAL A 235 23.71 -34.50 -5.37
N ALA A 236 23.04 -34.17 -4.26
CA ALA A 236 23.61 -34.27 -2.92
C ALA A 236 24.04 -35.70 -2.55
N ARG A 237 23.25 -36.72 -2.95
CA ARG A 237 23.58 -38.13 -2.73
C ARG A 237 24.81 -38.59 -3.51
N ARG A 238 24.98 -38.12 -4.75
CA ARG A 238 26.15 -38.46 -5.57
C ARG A 238 27.44 -37.89 -4.95
N ARG A 239 27.41 -36.65 -4.47
CA ARG A 239 28.57 -36.01 -3.83
C ARG A 239 29.06 -36.70 -2.56
N LYS A 240 28.18 -37.37 -1.79
CA LYS A 240 28.58 -38.13 -0.59
C LYS A 240 29.24 -39.48 -0.89
N ARG A 241 29.19 -39.95 -2.14
CA ARG A 241 29.74 -41.25 -2.56
C ARG A 241 31.06 -41.11 -3.32
N SER A 242 31.45 -39.89 -3.68
CA SER A 242 32.77 -39.55 -4.21
C SER A 242 33.64 -39.02 -3.08
#